data_AF-A0A5C4TEG7-F1
#
_entry.id   AF-A0A5C4TEG7-F1
#
_cell.length_a   1.000
_cell.length_b   1.000
_cell.length_c   1.000
_cell.angle_alpha   90.00
_cell.angle_beta   90.00
_cell.angle_gamma   90.00
#
_symmetry.space_group_name_H-M   'P 1'
#
loop_
_entity.id
_entity.type
_entity.pdbx_description
1 polymer ?
#
loop_
_entity_poly.entity_id
_entity_poly.type
_entity_poly.pdbx_seq_one_letter_code
_entity_poly.pdbx_strand_id
1 'polypeptide(L)'
;MNRYTASISCSRAKHKEAVKLFVSYASSREAQQQVRARTLSIPASKPAAEAALPDGDGLNRPEHFQLFREIIPSFRWHADLGLPIRLLDPLHHQLKLYWSGMIDDNALMEQLRRL
;
A
#
# COMPACT_ATOMS: atom_id res chain seq x y z
N MET A 1 -17.39 3.19 10.62
CA MET A 1 -17.44 4.21 9.54
C MET A 1 -16.01 4.45 9.07
N ASN A 2 -15.51 3.65 8.11
CA ASN A 2 -14.15 3.74 7.60
C ASN A 2 -14.02 5.02 6.75
N ARG A 3 -13.29 6.02 7.25
CA ARG A 3 -12.96 7.21 6.45
C ARG A 3 -11.74 6.90 5.60
N TYR A 4 -11.96 6.60 4.32
CA TYR A 4 -10.88 6.66 3.34
C TYR A 4 -10.56 8.14 3.10
N THR A 5 -9.45 8.61 3.66
CA THR A 5 -9.02 10.00 3.49
C THR A 5 -8.18 10.13 2.23
N ALA A 6 -8.78 10.62 1.16
CA ALA A 6 -8.04 11.16 0.03
C ALA A 6 -7.63 12.61 0.34
N SER A 7 -6.34 12.92 0.21
CA SER A 7 -5.84 14.28 0.41
C SER A 7 -5.99 15.10 -0.86
N ILE A 8 -6.71 16.22 -0.80
CA ILE A 8 -6.77 17.21 -1.88
C ILE A 8 -5.75 18.31 -1.57
N SER A 9 -4.78 18.53 -2.46
CA SER A 9 -3.88 19.68 -2.38
C SER A 9 -4.68 20.98 -2.62
N CYS A 10 -5.06 21.66 -1.53
CA CYS A 10 -5.99 22.79 -1.56
C CYS A 10 -5.36 24.09 -2.12
N SER A 11 -4.02 24.15 -2.24
CA SER A 11 -3.28 25.37 -2.63
C SER A 11 -3.16 25.60 -4.14
N ARG A 12 -3.36 24.59 -4.99
CA ARG A 12 -3.20 24.70 -6.46
C ARG A 12 -4.36 24.15 -7.30
N ALA A 13 -5.39 23.60 -6.67
CA ALA A 13 -6.51 23.02 -7.42
C ALA A 13 -7.35 24.12 -8.08
N LYS A 14 -7.18 24.30 -9.40
CA LYS A 14 -8.01 25.21 -10.22
C LYS A 14 -9.49 24.78 -10.25
N HIS A 15 -9.78 23.50 -9.98
CA HIS A 15 -11.12 22.91 -10.07
C HIS A 15 -11.48 22.12 -8.81
N LYS A 16 -11.51 22.77 -7.64
CA LYS A 16 -11.74 22.11 -6.34
C LYS A 16 -13.00 21.25 -6.29
N GLU A 17 -14.12 21.75 -6.81
CA GLU A 17 -15.39 21.03 -6.78
C GLU A 17 -15.39 19.79 -7.66
N ALA A 18 -14.78 19.86 -8.85
CA ALA A 18 -14.62 18.69 -9.71
C ALA A 18 -13.74 17.62 -9.06
N VAL A 19 -12.66 18.02 -8.37
CA VAL A 19 -11.81 17.09 -7.62
C VAL A 19 -12.58 16.44 -6.47
N LYS A 20 -13.37 17.19 -5.71
CA LYS A 20 -14.21 16.63 -4.63
C LYS A 20 -15.21 15.61 -5.18
N LEU A 21 -15.88 15.94 -6.29
CA LEU A 21 -16.83 15.05 -6.94
C LEU A 21 -16.14 13.77 -7.41
N PHE A 22 -14.98 13.89 -8.05
CA PHE A 22 -14.20 12.74 -8.47
C PHE A 22 -13.77 11.86 -7.29
N VAL A 23 -13.24 12.45 -6.21
CA VAL A 23 -12.86 11.71 -4.99
C VAL A 23 -14.05 10.99 -4.38
N SER A 24 -15.21 11.65 -4.34
CA SER A 24 -16.47 11.04 -3.86
C SER A 24 -16.84 9.82 -4.71
N TYR A 25 -16.83 9.97 -6.04
CA TYR A 25 -17.11 8.88 -6.96
C TYR A 25 -16.09 7.75 -6.85
N ALA A 26 -14.78 8.05 -6.88
CA ALA A 26 -13.71 7.07 -6.79
C ALA A 26 -13.73 6.28 -5.48
N SER A 27 -14.23 6.89 -4.40
CA SER A 27 -14.40 6.24 -3.09
C SER A 27 -15.73 5.49 -2.96
N SER A 28 -16.62 5.60 -3.93
CA SER A 28 -17.92 4.92 -3.94
C SER A 28 -17.74 3.41 -4.05
N ARG A 29 -18.75 2.65 -3.59
CA ARG A 29 -18.77 1.20 -3.70
C ARG A 29 -18.66 0.73 -5.16
N GLU A 30 -19.36 1.40 -6.06
CA GLU A 30 -19.39 1.07 -7.49
C GLU A 30 -17.99 1.18 -8.10
N ALA A 31 -17.31 2.31 -7.92
CA ALA A 31 -15.96 2.50 -8.43
C ALA A 31 -14.97 1.49 -7.83
N GLN A 32 -15.08 1.21 -6.53
CA GLN A 32 -14.22 0.24 -5.86
C GLN A 32 -14.48 -1.21 -6.32
N GLN A 33 -15.71 -1.55 -6.71
CA GLN A 33 -16.02 -2.83 -7.36
C GLN A 33 -15.39 -2.95 -8.75
N GLN A 34 -15.36 -1.85 -9.52
CA GLN A 34 -14.66 -1.84 -10.81
C GLN A 34 -13.15 -2.08 -10.63
N VAL A 35 -12.53 -1.48 -9.61
CA VAL A 35 -11.13 -1.78 -9.24
C VAL A 35 -10.96 -3.27 -8.95
N ARG A 36 -11.84 -3.84 -8.09
CA ARG A 36 -11.78 -5.26 -7.72
C ARG A 36 -11.86 -6.22 -8.90
N ALA A 37 -12.74 -5.91 -9.86
CA ALA A 37 -13.06 -6.75 -11.00
C ALA A 37 -12.06 -6.64 -12.16
N ARG A 38 -11.31 -5.53 -12.24
CA ARG A 38 -10.44 -5.25 -13.39
C ARG A 38 -8.96 -5.21 -13.05
N THR A 39 -8.59 -5.23 -11.78
CA THR A 39 -7.19 -5.17 -11.35
C THR A 39 -6.88 -6.18 -10.24
N LEU A 40 -5.59 -6.34 -9.95
CA LEU A 40 -5.07 -7.09 -8.79
C LEU A 40 -4.91 -6.21 -7.54
N SER A 41 -5.36 -4.96 -7.58
CA SER A 41 -5.30 -4.06 -6.42
C SER A 41 -6.38 -4.42 -5.40
N ILE A 42 -6.06 -4.26 -4.11
CA ILE A 42 -7.04 -4.39 -3.03
C ILE A 42 -7.86 -3.10 -2.99
N PRO A 43 -9.20 -3.15 -3.14
CA PRO A 43 -10.04 -1.97 -3.01
C PRO A 43 -9.87 -1.31 -1.65
N ALA A 44 -9.95 0.01 -1.61
CA ALA A 44 -9.96 0.76 -0.37
C ALA A 44 -11.17 0.30 0.47
N SER A 45 -12.36 0.29 -0.12
CA SER A 45 -13.62 -0.10 0.54
C SER A 45 -13.60 -1.56 1.01
N LYS A 46 -13.68 -1.78 2.33
CA LYS A 46 -13.68 -3.11 2.94
C LYS A 46 -14.77 -4.03 2.36
N PRO A 47 -16.05 -3.60 2.24
CA PRO A 47 -17.08 -4.42 1.59
C PRO A 47 -16.78 -4.79 0.14
N ALA A 48 -16.07 -3.94 -0.61
CA ALA A 48 -15.67 -4.23 -1.99
C ALA A 48 -14.46 -5.17 -2.05
N ALA A 49 -13.51 -5.02 -1.12
CA ALA A 49 -12.35 -5.91 -1.00
C ALA A 49 -12.75 -7.33 -0.57
N GLU A 50 -13.72 -7.42 0.36
CA GLU A 50 -14.16 -8.68 0.93
C GLU A 50 -15.23 -9.41 0.11
N ALA A 51 -15.79 -8.75 -0.92
CA ALA A 51 -16.76 -9.34 -1.82
C ALA A 51 -16.25 -10.65 -2.43
N ALA A 52 -17.19 -11.58 -2.63
CA ALA A 52 -16.91 -12.85 -3.31
C ALA A 52 -16.31 -12.56 -4.70
N LEU A 53 -15.33 -13.38 -5.06
CA LEU A 53 -14.75 -13.35 -6.40
C LEU A 53 -15.70 -14.09 -7.35
N PRO A 54 -15.99 -13.54 -8.53
CA PRO A 54 -16.63 -14.32 -9.58
C PRO A 54 -15.68 -15.44 -10.01
N ASP A 55 -16.22 -16.65 -10.18
CA ASP A 55 -15.46 -17.76 -10.75
C ASP A 55 -15.05 -17.43 -12.19
N GLY A 56 -13.77 -17.65 -12.53
CA GLY A 56 -13.28 -17.51 -13.90
C GLY A 56 -13.25 -16.08 -14.44
N ASP A 57 -13.06 -15.06 -13.60
CA ASP A 57 -13.14 -13.65 -14.00
C ASP A 57 -11.97 -13.12 -14.87
N GLY A 58 -11.18 -14.02 -15.45
CA GLY A 58 -10.12 -13.72 -16.41
C GLY A 58 -8.89 -13.03 -15.83
N LEU A 59 -8.86 -12.73 -14.52
CA LEU A 59 -7.69 -12.18 -13.85
C LEU A 59 -6.80 -13.30 -13.32
N ASN A 60 -5.49 -13.21 -13.58
CA ASN A 60 -4.49 -14.12 -13.02
C ASN A 60 -4.29 -13.84 -11.51
N ARG A 61 -5.26 -14.26 -10.70
CA ARG A 61 -5.16 -14.13 -9.24
C ARG A 61 -4.41 -15.32 -8.66
N PRO A 62 -3.35 -15.08 -7.86
CA PRO A 62 -2.70 -16.16 -7.13
C PRO A 62 -3.68 -16.82 -6.17
N GLU A 63 -3.45 -18.09 -5.83
CA GLU A 63 -4.28 -18.88 -4.90
C GLU A 63 -4.55 -18.14 -3.58
N HIS A 64 -3.54 -17.44 -3.07
CA HIS A 64 -3.58 -16.71 -1.82
C HIS A 64 -3.95 -15.23 -1.99
N PHE A 65 -4.72 -14.87 -3.03
CA PHE A 65 -5.08 -13.47 -3.27
C PHE A 65 -5.79 -12.82 -2.07
N GLN A 66 -6.53 -13.59 -1.26
CA GLN A 66 -7.23 -13.09 -0.08
C GLN A 66 -6.35 -12.96 1.18
N LEU A 67 -5.05 -13.32 1.11
CA LEU A 67 -4.11 -13.28 2.24
C LEU A 67 -4.02 -11.90 2.89
N PHE A 68 -4.32 -10.83 2.14
CA PHE A 68 -4.38 -9.47 2.70
C PHE A 68 -5.28 -9.37 3.94
N ARG A 69 -6.34 -10.17 4.04
CA ARG A 69 -7.26 -10.18 5.19
C ARG A 69 -6.55 -10.62 6.48
N GLU A 70 -5.54 -11.47 6.34
CA GLU A 70 -4.78 -12.04 7.46
C GLU A 70 -3.57 -11.17 7.81
N ILE A 71 -2.90 -10.58 6.81
CA ILE A 71 -1.66 -9.82 7.02
C ILE A 71 -1.87 -8.34 7.31
N ILE A 72 -2.95 -7.70 6.84
CA ILE A 72 -3.18 -6.26 7.10
C ILE A 72 -3.16 -5.92 8.61
N PRO A 73 -3.75 -6.74 9.52
CA PRO A 73 -3.66 -6.49 10.95
C PRO A 73 -2.24 -6.48 11.52
N SER A 74 -1.26 -7.11 10.85
CA SER A 74 0.14 -7.11 11.27
C SER A 74 0.93 -5.89 10.77
N PHE A 75 0.34 -5.09 9.88
CA PHE A 75 1.02 -3.92 9.33
C PHE A 75 1.27 -2.86 10.41
N ARG A 76 2.43 -2.23 10.33
CA ARG A 76 2.85 -1.13 11.21
C ARG A 76 3.20 0.08 10.36
N TRP A 77 3.07 1.26 10.94
CA TRP A 77 3.51 2.48 10.28
C TRP A 77 5.03 2.52 10.24
N HIS A 78 5.61 3.13 9.21
CA HIS A 78 7.04 3.42 9.19
C HIS A 78 7.48 4.22 10.42
N ALA A 79 6.60 5.07 10.96
CA ALA A 79 6.85 5.81 12.20
C ALA A 79 7.00 4.90 13.43
N ASP A 80 6.40 3.71 13.42
CA ASP A 80 6.49 2.74 14.53
C ASP A 80 7.88 2.09 14.61
N LEU A 81 8.70 2.21 13.56
CA LEU A 81 10.10 1.76 13.56
C LEU A 81 10.99 2.64 14.45
N GLY A 82 10.52 3.83 14.85
CA GLY A 82 11.34 4.80 15.58
C GLY A 82 12.48 5.41 14.74
N LEU A 83 12.45 5.21 13.41
CA LEU A 83 13.48 5.70 12.49
C LEU A 83 12.99 6.94 11.74
N PRO A 84 13.84 7.97 11.58
CA PRO A 84 13.57 9.07 10.67
C PRO A 84 13.36 8.56 9.24
N ILE A 85 12.36 9.09 8.52
CA ILE A 85 12.04 8.69 7.13
C ILE A 85 13.25 8.75 6.19
N ARG A 86 14.14 9.73 6.40
CA ARG A 86 15.39 9.92 5.64
C ARG A 86 16.37 8.74 5.74
N LEU A 87 16.23 7.88 6.75
CA LEU A 87 17.08 6.71 6.96
C LEU A 87 16.52 5.44 6.30
N LEU A 88 15.28 5.45 5.80
CA LEU A 88 14.69 4.27 5.17
C LEU A 88 15.43 3.87 3.89
N ASP A 89 15.75 4.83 3.04
CA ASP A 89 16.47 4.54 1.78
C ASP A 89 17.88 3.98 2.04
N PRO A 90 18.71 4.61 2.90
CA PRO A 90 20.00 4.03 3.29
C PRO A 90 19.87 2.64 3.93
N LEU A 91 18.92 2.46 4.85
CA LEU A 91 18.68 1.16 5.50
C LEU A 91 18.33 0.09 4.46
N HIS A 92 17.38 0.39 3.57
CA HIS A 92 16.96 -0.53 2.52
C HIS A 92 18.11 -0.92 1.58
N HIS A 93 19.00 0.03 1.27
CA HIS A 93 20.20 -0.27 0.49
C HIS A 93 21.12 -1.28 1.20
N GLN A 94 21.40 -1.09 2.50
CA GLN A 94 22.25 -2.03 3.24
C GLN A 94 21.60 -3.41 3.37
N LEU A 95 20.30 -3.47 3.67
CA LEU A 95 19.57 -4.74 3.74
C LEU A 95 19.56 -5.49 2.40
N LYS A 96 19.48 -4.77 1.28
CA LYS A 96 19.55 -5.38 -0.06
C LYS A 96 20.91 -6.02 -0.32
N LEU A 97 22.01 -5.35 0.05
CA LEU A 97 23.36 -5.93 -0.08
C LEU A 97 23.53 -7.17 0.80
N TYR A 98 22.96 -7.13 2.00
CA TYR A 98 23.00 -8.26 2.92
C TYR A 98 22.22 -9.47 2.39
N TRP A 99 20.97 -9.28 1.98
CA TRP A 99 20.13 -10.38 1.47
C TRP A 99 20.60 -10.93 0.12
N SER A 100 21.37 -10.17 -0.66
CA SER A 100 22.03 -10.68 -1.87
C SER A 100 23.33 -11.43 -1.59
N GLY A 101 23.80 -11.46 -0.33
CA GLY A 101 25.08 -12.06 0.06
C GLY A 101 26.30 -11.24 -0.35
N MET A 102 26.14 -9.96 -0.70
CA MET A 102 27.26 -9.06 -1.03
C MET A 102 28.01 -8.57 0.20
N ILE A 103 27.36 -8.57 1.37
CA ILE A 103 27.96 -8.26 2.66
C ILE A 103 27.51 -9.31 3.69
N ASP A 104 28.33 -9.53 4.72
CA ASP A 104 28.01 -10.42 5.83
C ASP A 104 27.39 -9.65 7.01
N ASP A 105 27.05 -10.37 8.08
CA ASP A 105 26.46 -9.81 9.30
C ASP A 105 27.33 -8.69 9.90
N ASN A 106 28.66 -8.86 9.90
CA ASN A 106 29.59 -7.91 10.50
C ASN A 106 29.64 -6.60 9.70
N ALA A 107 29.73 -6.71 8.38
CA ALA A 107 29.72 -5.57 7.47
C ALA A 107 28.39 -4.82 7.53
N LEU A 108 27.25 -5.54 7.58
CA LEU A 108 25.94 -4.92 7.76
C LEU A 108 25.89 -4.11 9.06
N MET A 109 26.26 -4.71 10.20
CA MET A 109 26.21 -4.04 11.50
C MET A 109 27.10 -2.79 11.53
N GLU A 110 28.27 -2.83 10.89
CA GLU A 110 29.16 -1.68 10.81
C GLU A 110 28.58 -0.56 9.93
N GLN A 111 27.96 -0.90 8.81
CA GLN A 111 27.31 0.09 7.94
C GLN A 111 26.09 0.73 8.61
N LEU A 112 25.28 -0.05 9.35
CA LEU A 112 24.12 0.46 10.07
C LEU A 112 24.48 1.43 11.19
N ARG A 113 25.62 1.26 11.87
CA ARG A 113 26.09 2.21 12.90
C ARG A 113 26.45 3.59 12.35
N ARG A 114 26.69 3.70 11.05
CA ARG A 114 27.12 4.94 10.37
C ARG A 114 25.95 5.71 9.76
N LEU A 115 24.73 5.18 9.85
CA LEU A 115 23.49 5.82 9.43
C LEU A 115 22.93 6.74 10.52
#